data_AF-A0AAD5M142-F1
#
_entry.id   AF-A0AAD5M142-F1
#
_cell.length_a   1.000
_cell.length_b   1.000
_cell.length_c   1.000
_cell.angle_alpha   90.00
_cell.angle_beta   90.00
_cell.angle_gamma   90.00
#
_symmetry.space_group_name_H-M   'P 1'
#
loop_
_entity.id
_entity.type
_entity.pdbx_description
1 polymer ?
#
loop_
_entity_poly.entity_id
_entity_poly.type
_entity_poly.pdbx_seq_one_letter_code
_entity_poly.pdbx_strand_id
1 'polypeptide(L)'
;MPGPERETSTELGMNLMCLLAVALATEAVEFDPQGYVIFCPCMGRFGNQVDQLLGVMYFTRALDRTLVLPNFIDYPFPDTVCLNLSYLYCLTQLEEFFVFKVMVPFESVFEVNEMRNYLKVVTMLEFTHDIMDTLWPKDNRNRWVSYNFVQFNT
;
A
#
# COMPACT_ATOMS: atom_id res chain seq x y z
N MET A 1 28.41 47.36 -43.36
CA MET A 1 28.41 46.79 -42.00
C MET A 1 26.94 46.60 -41.58
N PRO A 2 26.39 45.38 -41.60
CA PRO A 2 25.04 45.10 -41.10
C PRO A 2 25.08 44.74 -39.61
N GLY A 3 24.15 45.28 -38.82
CA GLY A 3 24.07 45.10 -37.36
C GLY A 3 23.44 43.77 -36.93
N PRO A 4 23.68 43.32 -35.68
CA PRO A 4 23.14 42.07 -35.15
C PRO A 4 21.84 42.34 -34.38
N GLU A 5 20.69 42.28 -35.03
CA GLU A 5 19.38 42.39 -34.37
C GLU A 5 18.39 41.40 -34.99
N ARG A 6 18.52 40.09 -34.66
CA ARG A 6 17.45 39.10 -34.91
C ARG A 6 17.58 37.75 -34.18
N GLU A 7 17.95 37.71 -32.90
CA GLU A 7 18.02 36.43 -32.15
C GLU A 7 17.21 36.38 -30.84
N THR A 8 16.53 37.45 -30.41
CA THR A 8 15.85 37.49 -29.09
C THR A 8 14.39 36.99 -29.08
N SER A 9 13.73 36.85 -30.23
CA SER A 9 12.31 36.47 -30.31
C SER A 9 12.04 34.96 -30.34
N THR A 10 13.00 34.16 -30.80
CA THR A 10 12.89 32.69 -30.86
C THR A 10 13.17 32.00 -29.52
N GLU A 11 14.07 32.55 -28.70
CA GLU A 11 14.37 32.00 -27.37
C GLU A 11 13.24 32.21 -26.37
N LEU A 12 12.52 33.34 -26.45
CA LEU A 12 11.38 33.62 -25.59
C LEU A 12 10.21 32.67 -25.87
N GLY A 13 9.95 32.36 -27.15
CA GLY A 13 8.93 31.40 -27.56
C GLY A 13 9.26 29.96 -27.14
N MET A 14 10.55 29.59 -27.18
CA MET A 14 11.01 28.27 -26.76
C MET A 14 10.93 28.09 -25.23
N ASN A 15 11.27 29.11 -24.45
CA ASN A 15 11.12 29.09 -22.99
C ASN A 15 9.65 29.08 -22.56
N LEU A 16 8.77 29.81 -23.25
CA LEU A 16 7.33 29.84 -22.94
C LEU A 16 6.65 28.51 -23.27
N MET A 17 7.03 27.85 -24.37
CA MET A 17 6.56 26.51 -24.72
C MET A 17 7.05 25.46 -23.72
N CYS A 18 8.32 25.54 -23.28
CA CYS A 18 8.85 24.66 -22.25
C CYS A 18 8.15 24.85 -20.90
N LEU A 19 7.86 26.09 -20.49
CA LEU A 19 7.13 26.38 -19.25
C LEU A 19 5.69 25.84 -19.29
N LEU A 20 5.01 25.95 -20.43
CA LEU A 20 3.67 25.35 -20.60
C LEU A 20 3.73 23.82 -20.54
N ALA A 21 4.74 23.21 -21.15
CA ALA A 21 4.94 21.75 -21.14
C ALA A 21 5.26 21.22 -19.73
N VAL A 22 6.05 21.95 -18.93
CA VAL A 22 6.34 21.59 -17.53
C VAL A 22 5.10 21.74 -16.65
N ALA A 23 4.27 22.76 -16.87
CA ALA A 23 3.02 22.95 -16.12
C ALA A 23 1.96 21.87 -16.41
N LEU A 24 2.00 21.28 -17.61
CA LEU A 24 1.12 20.16 -18.01
C LEU A 24 1.61 18.80 -17.52
N ALA A 25 2.86 18.69 -17.06
CA ALA A 25 3.47 17.42 -16.64
C ALA A 25 3.32 17.11 -15.15
N THR A 26 2.64 17.96 -14.37
CA THR A 26 2.28 17.63 -12.99
C THR A 26 1.05 16.75 -12.99
N GLU A 27 1.22 15.43 -13.08
CA GLU A 27 0.20 14.51 -12.58
C GLU A 27 0.15 14.69 -11.07
N ALA A 28 -0.75 15.54 -10.61
CA ALA A 28 -1.02 15.65 -9.18
C ALA A 28 -1.63 14.31 -8.75
N VAL A 29 -0.92 13.55 -7.91
CA VAL A 29 -1.49 12.41 -7.20
C VAL A 29 -2.68 12.94 -6.40
N GLU A 30 -3.89 12.59 -6.80
CA GLU A 30 -5.12 13.05 -6.16
C GLU A 30 -5.31 12.28 -4.84
N PHE A 31 -5.13 12.96 -3.72
CA PHE A 31 -5.29 12.39 -2.38
C PHE A 31 -6.75 12.49 -1.93
N ASP A 32 -7.25 11.44 -1.26
CA ASP A 32 -8.59 11.46 -0.68
C ASP A 32 -8.60 12.37 0.57
N PRO A 33 -9.40 13.47 0.59
CA PRO A 33 -9.49 14.36 1.73
C PRO A 33 -10.13 13.72 2.97
N GLN A 34 -10.90 12.64 2.83
CA GLN A 34 -11.47 11.91 3.97
C GLN A 34 -10.43 11.02 4.68
N GLY A 35 -9.30 10.76 4.02
CA GLY A 35 -8.18 10.00 4.54
C GLY A 35 -8.32 8.48 4.33
N TYR A 36 -7.33 7.76 4.85
CA TYR A 36 -7.12 6.35 4.56
C TYR A 36 -7.25 5.49 5.82
N VAL A 37 -7.73 4.25 5.64
CA VAL A 37 -7.75 3.23 6.68
C VAL A 37 -6.83 2.09 6.25
N ILE A 38 -5.87 1.77 7.11
CA ILE A 38 -4.90 0.69 6.91
C ILE A 38 -4.99 -0.22 8.12
N PHE A 39 -4.99 -1.53 7.89
CA PHE A 39 -4.96 -2.52 8.97
C PHE A 39 -4.07 -3.71 8.62
N CYS A 40 -3.67 -4.47 9.65
CA CYS A 40 -2.99 -5.75 9.45
C CYS A 40 -3.96 -6.89 9.74
N PRO A 41 -4.15 -7.85 8.82
CA PRO A 41 -4.85 -9.11 9.08
C PRO A 41 -3.94 -10.07 9.87
N CYS A 42 -3.51 -9.63 11.04
CA CYS A 42 -2.45 -10.24 11.84
C CYS A 42 -2.93 -11.45 12.69
N MET A 43 -4.23 -11.79 12.63
CA MET A 43 -4.80 -12.87 13.44
C MET A 43 -5.28 -14.01 12.54
N GLY A 44 -4.89 -15.24 12.87
CA GLY A 44 -5.32 -16.45 12.19
C GLY A 44 -4.79 -16.62 10.77
N ARG A 45 -5.33 -17.63 10.07
CA ARG A 45 -5.01 -17.95 8.67
C ARG A 45 -6.02 -17.27 7.73
N PHE A 46 -5.88 -17.51 6.42
CA PHE A 46 -6.70 -16.92 5.36
C PHE A 46 -8.19 -16.73 5.70
N GLY A 47 -8.90 -17.77 6.18
CA GLY A 47 -10.32 -17.65 6.52
C GLY A 47 -10.62 -16.59 7.61
N ASN A 48 -9.81 -16.53 8.67
CA ASN A 48 -9.96 -15.52 9.73
C ASN A 48 -9.55 -14.12 9.23
N GLN A 49 -8.56 -14.07 8.35
CA GLN A 49 -8.11 -12.81 7.73
C GLN A 49 -9.20 -12.21 6.83
N VAL A 50 -9.91 -13.05 6.06
CA VAL A 50 -11.04 -12.63 5.21
C VAL A 50 -12.22 -12.16 6.07
N ASP A 51 -12.56 -12.86 7.15
CA ASP A 51 -13.64 -12.44 8.06
C ASP A 51 -13.35 -11.06 8.67
N GLN A 52 -12.12 -10.83 9.11
CA GLN A 52 -11.67 -9.52 9.60
C GLN A 52 -11.72 -8.45 8.51
N LEU A 53 -11.32 -8.77 7.28
CA LEU A 53 -11.40 -7.85 6.15
C LEU A 53 -12.83 -7.41 5.87
N LEU A 54 -13.80 -8.33 5.89
CA LEU A 54 -15.23 -7.99 5.69
C LEU A 54 -15.73 -7.02 6.76
N GLY A 55 -15.33 -7.23 8.02
CA GLY A 55 -15.63 -6.28 9.11
C GLY A 55 -15.01 -4.90 8.87
N VAL A 56 -13.76 -4.85 8.41
CA VAL A 56 -13.08 -3.59 8.10
C VAL A 56 -13.70 -2.89 6.89
N MET A 57 -14.11 -3.61 5.85
CA MET A 57 -14.79 -3.05 4.69
C MET A 57 -16.11 -2.35 5.07
N TYR A 58 -16.87 -2.94 5.98
CA TYR A 58 -18.07 -2.29 6.51
C TYR A 58 -17.72 -1.04 7.31
N PHE A 59 -16.68 -1.11 8.14
CA PHE A 59 -16.19 0.01 8.94
C PHE A 59 -15.70 1.19 8.09
N THR A 60 -14.93 0.94 7.03
CA THR A 60 -14.44 2.01 6.14
C THR A 60 -15.57 2.68 5.38
N ARG A 61 -16.58 1.90 4.95
CA ARG A 61 -17.81 2.44 4.37
C ARG A 61 -18.56 3.35 5.33
N ALA A 62 -18.66 2.96 6.60
CA ALA A 62 -19.33 3.75 7.63
C ALA A 62 -18.60 5.07 7.94
N LEU A 63 -17.27 5.10 7.79
CA LEU A 63 -16.44 6.29 7.98
C LEU A 63 -16.25 7.14 6.71
N ASP A 64 -16.73 6.68 5.55
CA ASP A 64 -16.46 7.26 4.22
C ASP A 64 -14.97 7.49 3.91
N ARG A 65 -14.11 6.56 4.36
CA ARG A 65 -12.65 6.61 4.14
C ARG A 65 -12.20 5.60 3.11
N THR A 66 -11.11 5.92 2.41
CA THR A 66 -10.48 4.98 1.46
C THR A 66 -9.80 3.84 2.21
N LEU A 67 -10.16 2.60 1.88
CA LEU A 67 -9.54 1.40 2.44
C LEU A 67 -8.29 1.04 1.64
N VAL A 68 -7.16 0.93 2.33
CA VAL A 68 -5.95 0.33 1.76
C VAL A 68 -6.05 -1.17 1.91
N LEU A 69 -6.11 -1.87 0.78
CA LEU A 69 -6.26 -3.33 0.76
C LEU A 69 -5.01 -3.98 1.35
N PRO A 70 -5.15 -4.85 2.37
CA PRO A 70 -4.01 -5.46 3.02
C PRO A 70 -3.43 -6.61 2.19
N ASN A 71 -2.18 -6.93 2.46
CA ASN A 71 -1.61 -8.19 2.02
C ASN A 71 -2.05 -9.31 2.98
N PHE A 72 -2.44 -10.45 2.43
CA PHE A 72 -2.71 -11.65 3.21
C PHE A 72 -1.41 -12.25 3.72
N ILE A 73 -1.48 -12.91 4.87
CA ILE A 73 -0.34 -13.57 5.49
C ILE A 73 -0.52 -15.07 5.32
N ASP A 74 0.30 -15.67 4.45
CA ASP A 74 0.40 -17.11 4.36
C ASP A 74 1.51 -17.63 5.28
N TYR A 75 1.18 -18.72 5.97
CA TYR A 75 2.03 -19.40 6.93
C TYR A 75 2.32 -20.79 6.37
N PRO A 76 3.29 -20.90 5.45
CA PRO A 76 3.73 -22.19 4.96
C PRO A 76 4.20 -22.99 6.16
N PHE A 77 3.72 -24.22 6.27
CA PHE A 77 4.39 -25.17 7.14
C PHE A 77 5.75 -25.43 6.53
N PRO A 78 6.82 -25.58 7.34
CA PRO A 78 7.99 -26.23 6.80
C PRO A 78 7.51 -27.56 6.25
N ASP A 79 7.82 -27.83 5.00
CA ASP A 79 7.83 -29.20 4.53
C ASP A 79 8.84 -29.91 5.43
N THR A 80 8.37 -30.49 6.53
CA THR A 80 9.03 -31.65 7.09
C THR A 80 9.08 -32.60 5.92
N VAL A 81 10.26 -32.68 5.30
CA VAL A 81 10.59 -33.78 4.43
C VAL A 81 10.50 -35.00 5.34
N CYS A 82 9.30 -35.56 5.45
CA CYS A 82 9.07 -36.88 6.01
C CYS A 82 9.63 -37.84 4.97
N LEU A 83 10.96 -37.86 4.81
CA LEU A 83 11.66 -38.94 4.16
C LEU A 83 11.34 -40.18 4.99
N ASN A 84 10.38 -40.95 4.50
CA ASN A 84 10.10 -42.35 4.79
C ASN A 84 10.49 -42.85 6.19
N LEU A 85 9.46 -43.00 7.04
CA LEU A 85 9.22 -44.16 7.92
C LEU A 85 10.45 -45.03 8.28
N SER A 86 11.42 -44.47 9.00
CA SER A 86 12.25 -45.26 9.91
C SER A 86 12.91 -44.32 10.92
N TYR A 87 12.36 -44.37 12.13
CA TYR A 87 12.94 -43.93 13.40
C TYR A 87 14.21 -43.09 13.39
N LEU A 88 14.13 -41.99 14.16
CA LEU A 88 15.22 -41.29 14.82
C LEU A 88 15.94 -40.22 13.97
N TYR A 89 15.43 -38.99 14.03
CA TYR A 89 16.17 -37.76 14.37
C TYR A 89 15.23 -36.55 14.22
N CYS A 90 14.32 -36.37 15.17
CA CYS A 90 13.71 -35.06 15.43
C CYS A 90 14.69 -34.26 16.30
N LEU A 91 15.89 -34.01 15.77
CA LEU A 91 16.83 -33.11 16.44
C LEU A 91 16.33 -31.68 16.28
N THR A 92 15.69 -31.22 17.33
CA THR A 92 15.87 -29.89 17.90
C THR A 92 17.34 -29.41 17.81
N GLN A 93 17.53 -28.11 17.53
CA GLN A 93 18.78 -27.33 17.48
C GLN A 93 19.53 -27.43 16.14
N LEU A 94 19.84 -26.40 15.34
CA LEU A 94 20.00 -24.93 15.40
C LEU A 94 19.88 -24.48 13.91
N GLU A 95 19.33 -23.37 13.45
CA GLU A 95 19.20 -21.99 13.93
C GLU A 95 17.85 -21.48 13.42
N GLU A 96 17.21 -20.57 14.17
CA GLU A 96 16.06 -19.74 13.74
C GLU A 96 15.18 -20.41 12.67
N PHE A 97 14.25 -21.28 13.08
CA PHE A 97 13.11 -21.60 12.22
C PHE A 97 12.30 -20.31 12.07
N PHE A 98 12.80 -19.42 11.23
CA PHE A 98 12.10 -18.29 10.69
C PHE A 98 10.91 -18.91 9.98
N VAL A 99 9.76 -18.93 10.66
CA VAL A 99 8.48 -19.18 10.02
C VAL A 99 8.37 -18.07 8.98
N PHE A 100 8.82 -18.34 7.76
CA PHE A 100 8.80 -17.37 6.69
C PHE A 100 7.34 -17.10 6.39
N LYS A 101 6.84 -15.97 6.89
CA LYS A 101 5.52 -15.49 6.54
C LYS A 101 5.61 -14.89 5.14
N VAL A 102 4.80 -15.42 4.24
CA VAL A 102 4.70 -14.90 2.88
C VAL A 102 3.61 -13.83 2.89
N MET A 103 3.95 -12.61 2.51
CA MET A 103 2.95 -11.57 2.30
C MET A 103 2.41 -11.70 0.88
N VAL A 104 1.17 -12.12 0.75
CA VAL A 104 0.49 -12.34 -0.53
C VAL A 104 -0.32 -11.09 -0.87
N PRO A 105 -0.06 -10.42 -2.01
CA PRO A 105 -0.79 -9.21 -2.40
C PRO A 105 -2.26 -9.53 -2.64
N PHE A 106 -3.15 -8.60 -2.28
CA PHE A 106 -4.60 -8.78 -2.39
C PHE A 106 -5.04 -9.13 -3.82
N GLU A 107 -4.41 -8.47 -4.80
CA GLU A 107 -4.69 -8.58 -6.23
C GLU A 107 -4.40 -9.97 -6.81
N SER A 108 -3.58 -10.77 -6.12
CA SER A 108 -3.31 -12.16 -6.52
C SER A 108 -4.43 -13.14 -6.12
N VAL A 109 -5.31 -12.74 -5.21
CA VAL A 109 -6.40 -13.58 -4.68
C VAL A 109 -7.77 -13.08 -5.13
N PHE A 110 -7.96 -11.76 -5.20
CA PHE A 110 -9.24 -11.14 -5.50
C PHE A 110 -9.11 -10.04 -6.58
N GLU A 111 -10.19 -9.87 -7.35
CA GLU A 111 -10.29 -8.81 -8.36
C GLU A 111 -10.56 -7.46 -7.69
N VAL A 112 -9.64 -6.50 -7.87
CA VAL A 112 -9.74 -5.16 -7.26
C VAL A 112 -10.83 -4.32 -7.92
N ASN A 113 -11.10 -4.53 -9.21
CA ASN A 113 -12.06 -3.71 -9.95
C ASN A 113 -13.49 -3.85 -9.40
N GLU A 114 -13.89 -5.05 -8.98
CA GLU A 114 -15.20 -5.26 -8.36
C GLU A 114 -15.31 -4.56 -6.99
N MET A 115 -14.21 -4.49 -6.25
CA MET A 115 -14.16 -3.82 -4.95
C MET A 115 -14.29 -2.29 -5.11
N ARG A 116 -13.66 -1.72 -6.15
CA ARG A 116 -13.75 -0.29 -6.50
C ARG A 116 -15.19 0.16 -6.82
N ASN A 117 -16.03 -0.75 -7.30
CA ASN A 117 -17.45 -0.45 -7.57
C ASN A 117 -18.27 -0.23 -6.28
N TYR A 118 -17.86 -0.82 -5.16
CA TYR A 118 -18.61 -0.79 -3.91
C TYR A 118 -17.98 0.11 -2.82
N LEU A 119 -16.66 0.23 -2.82
CA LEU A 119 -15.88 0.95 -1.80
C LEU A 119 -14.77 1.77 -2.46
N LYS A 120 -14.39 2.87 -1.81
CA LYS A 120 -13.15 3.56 -2.11
C LYS A 120 -11.99 2.68 -1.66
N VAL A 121 -11.24 2.10 -2.60
CA VAL A 121 -10.12 1.18 -2.32
C VAL A 121 -8.88 1.54 -3.10
N VAL A 122 -7.73 1.36 -2.47
CA VAL A 122 -6.38 1.51 -3.06
C VAL A 122 -5.56 0.28 -2.65
N THR A 123 -4.68 -0.21 -3.51
CA THR A 123 -3.87 -1.38 -3.16
C THR A 123 -2.71 -1.00 -2.24
N MET A 124 -2.20 -1.96 -1.45
CA MET A 124 -1.04 -1.69 -0.59
C MET A 124 0.17 -1.21 -1.40
N LEU A 125 0.34 -1.71 -2.62
CA LEU A 125 1.44 -1.34 -3.51
C LEU A 125 1.32 0.12 -3.96
N GLU A 126 0.17 0.49 -4.51
CA GLU A 126 -0.17 1.87 -4.90
C GLU A 126 -0.01 2.82 -3.69
N PHE A 127 -0.55 2.44 -2.54
CA PHE A 127 -0.45 3.24 -1.32
C PHE A 127 1.00 3.45 -0.87
N THR A 128 1.81 2.40 -0.85
CA THR A 128 3.20 2.48 -0.35
C THR A 128 4.09 3.30 -1.29
N HIS A 129 3.89 3.18 -2.60
CA HIS A 129 4.73 3.84 -3.59
C HIS A 129 4.33 5.30 -3.81
N ASP A 130 3.04 5.57 -3.99
CA ASP A 130 2.57 6.87 -4.47
C ASP A 130 2.06 7.78 -3.35
N ILE A 131 1.54 7.20 -2.26
CA ILE A 131 0.79 7.94 -1.24
C ILE A 131 1.54 8.07 0.08
N MET A 132 2.20 7.01 0.52
CA MET A 132 2.71 6.85 1.88
C MET A 132 3.73 7.92 2.25
N ASP A 133 4.71 8.21 1.40
CA ASP A 133 5.78 9.14 1.78
C ASP A 133 5.32 10.61 1.79
N THR A 134 4.33 10.94 0.96
CA THR A 134 3.75 12.30 0.89
C THR A 134 2.78 12.56 2.04
N LEU A 135 1.84 11.63 2.28
CA LEU A 135 0.78 11.80 3.28
C LEU A 135 1.22 11.35 4.68
N TRP A 136 2.08 10.33 4.77
CA TRP A 136 2.40 9.64 6.01
C TRP A 136 3.92 9.41 6.20
N PRO A 137 4.67 10.52 6.37
CA PRO A 137 6.13 10.47 6.52
C PRO A 137 6.53 9.72 7.79
N LYS A 138 7.74 9.16 7.81
CA LYS A 138 8.24 8.27 8.87
C LYS A 138 8.09 8.84 10.27
N ASP A 139 8.30 10.14 10.43
CA ASP A 139 8.26 10.83 11.73
C ASP A 139 6.84 10.97 12.29
N ASN A 140 5.80 10.85 11.44
CA ASN A 140 4.40 11.04 11.82
C ASN A 140 3.58 9.73 11.72
N ARG A 141 4.23 8.56 11.77
CA ARG A 141 3.56 7.27 11.67
C ARG A 141 2.90 6.82 12.97
N ASN A 142 1.68 7.29 13.19
CA ASN A 142 0.87 6.96 14.36
C ASN A 142 0.09 5.64 14.18
N ARG A 143 0.07 4.79 15.22
CA ARG A 143 -0.72 3.54 15.24
C ARG A 143 -1.93 3.67 16.16
N TRP A 144 -3.08 3.22 15.65
CA TRP A 144 -4.33 3.09 16.40
C TRP A 144 -4.44 1.70 17.02
N VAL A 145 -4.64 1.64 18.34
CA VAL A 145 -4.96 0.41 19.09
C VAL A 145 -6.05 0.72 20.10
N SER A 146 -6.79 -0.30 20.56
CA SER A 146 -7.94 -0.14 21.47
C SER A 146 -7.66 0.68 22.74
N TYR A 147 -6.41 0.69 23.22
CA TYR A 147 -5.99 1.46 24.39
C TYR A 147 -5.51 2.89 24.09
N ASN A 148 -5.44 3.30 22.81
CA ASN A 148 -5.04 4.63 22.36
C ASN A 148 -5.94 5.10 21.19
N PHE A 149 -7.24 5.28 21.49
CA PHE A 149 -8.13 6.11 20.67
C PHE A 149 -7.80 7.59 20.94
N VAL A 150 -6.59 8.01 20.57
CA VAL A 150 -6.17 9.42 20.59
C VAL A 150 -7.00 10.17 19.55
N GLN A 151 -8.06 10.83 19.98
CA GLN A 151 -8.88 11.71 19.15
C GLN A 151 -8.09 12.40 18.02
N PHE A 152 -8.52 12.22 16.78
CA PHE A 152 -8.36 13.33 15.85
C PHE A 152 -9.43 14.36 16.25
N ASN A 153 -8.96 15.44 16.88
CA ASN A 153 -9.64 16.72 16.69
C ASN A 153 -9.58 17.02 15.18
N THR A 154 -10.77 17.25 14.62
CA THR A 154 -10.96 18.15 13.47
C THR A 154 -10.28 19.50 13.71
#